data_AF-A0A2M7XKM8-F1
#
_entry.id   AF-A0A2M7XKM8-F1
#
_cell.length_a   1.000
_cell.length_b   1.000
_cell.length_c   1.000
_cell.angle_alpha   90.00
_cell.angle_beta   90.00
_cell.angle_gamma   90.00
#
_symmetry.space_group_name_H-M   'P 1'
#
loop_
_entity.id
_entity.type
_entity.pdbx_description
1 polymer ?
#
loop_
_entity_poly.entity_id
_entity_poly.type
_entity_poly.pdbx_seq_one_letter_code
_entity_poly.pdbx_strand_id
1 'polypeptide(L)'
;MFISNETLVNQYFASNIKDKDFLRYFMVIKQMIKKYGKRSLDIPAYLEALKKHSPASYEVVVLLKSLNKLEIRHINQITLLLKKKYAESKKEFAITTEKNIQNQIGSFVTDTFKNVDLDYKDSSKVGIDVKGEGYRYKRDLDRDLNLLLG
;
A
#
# COMPACT_ATOMS: atom_id res chain seq x y z
N MET A 1 -25.74 12.44 -8.93
CA MET A 1 -24.87 11.88 -9.99
C MET A 1 -24.26 10.59 -9.47
N PHE A 2 -24.48 9.45 -10.12
CA PHE A 2 -23.89 8.17 -9.71
C PHE A 2 -22.53 8.00 -10.39
N ILE A 3 -21.45 8.10 -9.63
CA ILE A 3 -20.08 7.88 -10.13
C ILE A 3 -19.67 6.44 -9.77
N SER A 4 -19.16 5.69 -10.75
CA SER A 4 -18.63 4.34 -10.51
C SER A 4 -17.33 4.43 -9.68
N ASN A 5 -16.98 3.38 -8.94
CA ASN A 5 -15.73 3.37 -8.18
C ASN A 5 -14.50 3.44 -9.11
N GLU A 6 -14.59 2.90 -10.32
CA GLU A 6 -13.54 2.97 -11.34
C GLU A 6 -13.36 4.40 -11.86
N THR A 7 -14.47 5.07 -12.19
CA THR A 7 -14.46 6.48 -12.61
C THR A 7 -13.88 7.37 -11.52
N LEU A 8 -14.27 7.15 -10.26
CA LEU A 8 -13.73 7.87 -9.11
C LEU A 8 -12.20 7.72 -9.03
N VAL A 9 -11.68 6.49 -9.09
CA VAL A 9 -10.24 6.22 -9.03
C VAL A 9 -9.49 6.86 -10.20
N ASN A 10 -10.02 6.70 -11.42
CA ASN A 10 -9.34 7.18 -12.62
C ASN A 10 -9.38 8.70 -12.80
N GLN A 11 -10.44 9.38 -12.33
CA GLN A 11 -10.59 10.82 -12.52
C GLN A 11 -10.12 11.64 -11.32
N TYR A 12 -10.36 11.16 -10.10
CA TYR A 12 -10.09 11.95 -8.89
C TYR A 12 -8.79 11.55 -8.19
N PHE A 13 -8.31 10.31 -8.40
CA PHE A 13 -7.15 9.79 -7.68
C PHE A 13 -5.94 9.48 -8.58
N ALA A 14 -6.06 9.57 -9.91
CA ALA A 14 -4.99 9.20 -10.83
C ALA A 14 -3.65 9.92 -10.57
N SER A 15 -3.67 11.19 -10.18
CA SER A 15 -2.48 11.97 -9.80
C SER A 15 -1.86 11.50 -8.49
N ASN A 16 -2.68 11.08 -7.53
CA ASN A 16 -2.27 10.75 -6.17
C ASN A 16 -1.87 9.28 -6.01
N ILE A 17 -2.24 8.40 -6.96
CA ILE A 17 -1.89 6.97 -6.93
C ILE A 17 -0.38 6.74 -6.98
N LYS A 18 0.43 7.67 -7.47
CA LYS A 18 1.91 7.50 -7.47
C LYS A 18 2.52 7.58 -6.06
N ASP A 19 1.77 8.10 -5.10
CA ASP A 19 2.16 8.22 -3.70
C ASP A 19 1.68 6.99 -2.91
N LYS A 20 2.63 6.28 -2.31
CA LYS A 20 2.37 5.08 -1.50
C LYS A 20 1.54 5.41 -0.26
N ASP A 21 1.70 6.62 0.28
CA ASP A 21 0.98 7.07 1.46
C ASP A 21 -0.50 7.35 1.17
N PHE A 22 -0.88 7.55 -0.09
CA PHE A 22 -2.27 7.77 -0.47
C PHE A 22 -3.17 6.56 -0.15
N LEU A 23 -2.65 5.34 -0.33
CA LEU A 23 -3.36 4.10 0.04
C LEU A 23 -3.61 4.02 1.55
N ARG A 24 -2.74 4.63 2.36
CA ARG A 24 -2.85 4.62 3.82
C ARG A 24 -4.10 5.33 4.30
N TYR A 25 -4.53 6.40 3.62
CA TYR A 25 -5.77 7.11 3.95
C TYR A 25 -6.99 6.19 3.86
N PHE A 26 -7.09 5.39 2.80
CA PHE A 26 -8.18 4.41 2.65
C PHE A 26 -8.10 3.29 3.69
N MET A 27 -6.89 2.89 4.10
CA MET A 27 -6.71 1.92 5.18
C MET A 27 -7.16 2.47 6.54
N VAL A 28 -6.84 3.73 6.84
CA VAL A 28 -7.30 4.42 8.06
C VAL A 28 -8.83 4.50 8.07
N ILE A 29 -9.43 4.99 6.99
CA ILE A 29 -10.89 5.09 6.85
C ILE A 29 -11.55 3.73 7.01
N LYS A 30 -10.99 2.69 6.38
CA LYS A 30 -11.44 1.30 6.52
C LYS A 30 -11.43 0.83 7.97
N GLN A 31 -10.34 1.10 8.71
CA GLN A 31 -10.24 0.72 10.11
C GLN A 31 -11.24 1.49 10.99
N MET A 32 -11.43 2.79 10.73
CA MET A 32 -12.42 3.61 11.42
C MET A 32 -13.83 3.05 11.23
N ILE A 33 -14.23 2.75 9.99
CA ILE A 33 -15.54 2.18 9.69
C ILE A 33 -15.71 0.81 10.36
N LYS A 34 -14.67 -0.04 10.34
CA LYS A 34 -14.73 -1.35 10.99
C LYS A 34 -14.89 -1.25 12.51
N LYS A 35 -14.18 -0.31 13.14
CA LYS A 35 -14.14 -0.18 14.60
C LYS A 35 -15.35 0.56 15.17
N TYR A 36 -15.82 1.59 14.47
CA TYR A 36 -16.82 2.54 15.00
C TYR A 36 -18.08 2.64 14.13
N GLY A 37 -18.14 1.91 13.00
CA GLY A 37 -19.24 1.99 12.04
C GLY A 37 -19.19 3.27 11.19
N LYS A 38 -19.92 3.27 10.06
CA LYS A 38 -19.94 4.44 9.15
C LYS A 38 -20.50 5.72 9.80
N ARG A 39 -21.44 5.57 10.75
CA ARG A 39 -22.07 6.70 11.46
C ARG A 39 -21.09 7.52 12.29
N SER A 40 -19.97 6.92 12.73
CA SER A 40 -18.92 7.67 13.44
C SER A 40 -18.30 8.78 12.59
N LEU A 41 -18.29 8.61 11.26
CA LEU A 41 -17.82 9.60 10.29
C LEU A 41 -18.88 10.67 9.97
N ASP A 42 -20.07 10.60 10.59
CA ASP A 42 -21.09 11.63 10.54
C ASP A 42 -21.08 12.54 11.77
N ILE A 43 -20.32 12.18 12.81
CA ILE A 43 -20.22 12.95 14.05
C ILE A 43 -19.26 14.12 13.82
N PRO A 44 -19.69 15.39 13.98
CA PRO A 44 -18.85 16.57 13.72
C PRO A 44 -17.54 16.57 14.51
N ALA A 45 -17.58 16.19 15.79
CA ALA A 45 -16.39 16.12 16.63
C ALA A 45 -15.32 15.14 16.11
N TYR A 46 -15.75 14.01 15.52
CA TYR A 46 -14.84 13.04 14.90
C TYR A 46 -14.24 13.58 13.61
N LEU A 47 -15.03 14.27 12.79
CA LEU A 47 -14.55 14.90 11.56
C LEU A 47 -13.55 16.01 11.84
N GLU A 48 -13.78 16.85 12.85
CA GLU A 48 -12.83 17.88 13.28
C GLU A 48 -11.53 17.28 13.82
N ALA A 49 -11.62 16.22 14.63
CA ALA A 49 -10.43 15.49 15.08
C ALA A 49 -9.65 14.89 13.90
N LEU A 50 -10.35 14.29 12.93
CA LEU A 50 -9.73 13.73 11.73
C LEU A 50 -9.07 14.83 10.89
N LYS A 51 -9.72 15.98 10.71
CA LYS A 51 -9.18 17.15 10.02
C LYS A 51 -7.89 17.66 10.67
N LYS A 52 -7.84 17.69 12.00
CA LYS A 52 -6.66 18.12 12.76
C LYS A 52 -5.49 17.14 12.65
N HIS A 53 -5.75 15.84 12.75
CA HIS A 53 -4.71 14.82 12.85
C HIS A 53 -4.32 14.17 11.50
N SER A 54 -5.21 14.20 10.51
CA SER A 54 -4.97 13.68 9.16
C SER A 54 -5.82 14.42 8.13
N PRO A 55 -5.42 15.65 7.74
CA PRO A 55 -6.16 16.48 6.78
C PRO A 55 -6.49 15.75 5.47
N ALA A 56 -5.53 14.99 4.93
CA ALA A 56 -5.72 14.21 3.71
C ALA A 56 -6.76 13.09 3.87
N SER A 57 -6.77 12.39 5.01
CA SER A 57 -7.82 11.40 5.29
C SER A 57 -9.18 12.06 5.42
N TYR A 58 -9.24 13.25 6.02
CA TYR A 58 -10.48 14.04 6.13
C TYR A 58 -11.03 14.42 4.74
N GLU A 59 -10.19 14.91 3.83
CA GLU A 59 -10.60 15.25 2.46
C GLU A 59 -11.17 14.04 1.72
N VAL A 60 -10.52 12.87 1.85
CA VAL A 60 -11.01 11.62 1.27
C VAL A 60 -12.36 11.23 1.90
N VAL A 61 -12.54 11.36 3.21
CA VAL A 61 -13.83 11.10 3.88
C VAL A 61 -14.92 12.02 3.34
N VAL A 62 -14.67 13.32 3.22
CA VAL A 62 -15.65 14.29 2.71
C VAL A 62 -16.04 13.97 1.27
N LEU A 63 -15.07 13.66 0.41
CA LEU A 63 -15.32 13.28 -0.99
C LEU A 63 -16.12 11.97 -1.08
N LEU A 64 -15.74 10.94 -0.32
CA LEU A 64 -16.47 9.68 -0.34
C LEU A 64 -17.87 9.84 0.25
N LYS A 65 -18.07 10.75 1.21
CA LYS A 65 -19.38 11.07 1.77
C LYS A 65 -20.29 11.72 0.74
N SER A 66 -19.80 12.75 0.03
CA SER A 66 -20.59 13.46 -0.99
C SER A 66 -21.00 12.56 -2.16
N LEU A 67 -20.23 11.50 -2.41
CA LEU A 67 -20.50 10.49 -3.44
C LEU A 67 -21.26 9.24 -2.94
N ASN A 68 -21.63 9.19 -1.66
CA ASN A 68 -22.25 8.03 -1.01
C ASN A 68 -21.42 6.73 -1.14
N LYS A 69 -20.09 6.84 -0.94
CA LYS A 69 -19.08 5.76 -1.07
C LYS A 69 -18.38 5.41 0.25
N LEU A 70 -18.88 5.87 1.40
CA LEU A 70 -18.31 5.57 2.72
C LEU A 70 -18.63 4.16 3.25
N GLU A 71 -19.32 3.32 2.49
CA GLU A 71 -19.58 1.95 2.93
C GLU A 71 -18.35 1.05 2.75
N ILE A 72 -18.18 0.10 3.68
CA ILE A 72 -17.01 -0.80 3.69
C ILE A 72 -16.81 -1.55 2.36
N ARG A 73 -17.90 -1.88 1.66
CA ARG A 73 -17.88 -2.50 0.33
C ARG A 73 -17.20 -1.58 -0.69
N HIS A 74 -17.60 -0.31 -0.74
CA HIS A 74 -17.00 0.69 -1.63
C HIS A 74 -15.54 0.95 -1.27
N ILE A 75 -15.22 1.12 0.03
CA ILE A 75 -13.83 1.32 0.47
C ILE A 75 -12.94 0.15 0.05
N ASN A 76 -13.40 -1.11 0.23
CA ASN A 76 -12.64 -2.28 -0.18
C ASN A 76 -12.40 -2.31 -1.70
N GLN A 77 -13.43 -2.04 -2.50
CA GLN A 77 -13.32 -2.04 -3.95
C GLN A 77 -12.40 -0.91 -4.45
N ILE A 78 -12.56 0.31 -3.92
CA ILE A 78 -11.70 1.46 -4.25
C ILE A 78 -10.26 1.16 -3.87
N THR A 79 -10.01 0.61 -2.67
CA THR A 79 -8.65 0.22 -2.24
C THR A 79 -8.03 -0.80 -3.19
N LEU A 80 -8.80 -1.78 -3.65
CA LEU A 80 -8.31 -2.80 -4.60
C LEU A 80 -7.97 -2.18 -5.96
N LEU A 81 -8.81 -1.28 -6.46
CA LEU A 81 -8.58 -0.54 -7.70
C LEU A 81 -7.34 0.36 -7.61
N LEU A 82 -7.18 1.08 -6.49
CA LEU A 82 -6.00 1.90 -6.23
C LEU A 82 -4.73 1.06 -6.18
N LYS A 83 -4.75 -0.11 -5.53
CA LYS A 83 -3.60 -1.04 -5.53
C LYS A 83 -3.26 -1.56 -6.91
N LYS A 84 -4.27 -1.90 -7.71
CA LYS A 84 -4.07 -2.33 -9.10
C LYS A 84 -3.42 -1.21 -9.93
N LYS A 85 -3.93 0.01 -9.81
CA LYS A 85 -3.38 1.20 -10.48
C LYS A 85 -1.98 1.56 -9.99
N TYR A 86 -1.72 1.39 -8.70
CA TYR A 86 -0.38 1.55 -8.13
C TYR A 86 0.60 0.58 -8.80
N ALA A 87 0.25 -0.71 -8.85
CA ALA A 87 1.05 -1.75 -9.49
C ALA A 87 1.25 -1.55 -11.00
N GLU A 88 0.29 -0.93 -11.70
CA GLU A 88 0.45 -0.52 -13.10
C GLU A 88 1.49 0.61 -13.25
N SER A 89 1.69 1.43 -12.20
CA SER A 89 2.59 2.59 -12.23
C SER A 89 3.97 2.35 -11.63
N LYS A 90 4.05 1.47 -10.62
CA LYS A 90 5.25 1.15 -9.86
C LYS A 90 5.33 -0.34 -9.59
N LYS A 91 6.52 -0.90 -9.75
CA LYS A 91 6.82 -2.29 -9.45
C LYS A 91 7.25 -2.42 -8.00
N GLU A 92 6.46 -3.11 -7.19
CA GLU A 92 6.74 -3.27 -5.77
C GLU A 92 7.66 -4.47 -5.54
N PHE A 93 8.79 -4.25 -4.88
CA PHE A 93 9.66 -5.32 -4.40
C PHE A 93 9.91 -5.18 -2.90
N ALA A 94 9.78 -6.28 -2.18
CA ALA A 94 10.21 -6.40 -0.79
C ALA A 94 11.53 -7.17 -0.74
N ILE A 95 12.56 -6.57 -0.15
CA ILE A 95 13.90 -7.15 0.01
C ILE A 95 14.10 -7.43 1.51
N THR A 96 14.22 -8.70 1.86
CA THR A 96 14.48 -9.15 3.24
C THR A 96 15.87 -9.77 3.30
N THR A 97 16.82 -9.07 3.90
CA THR A 97 18.23 -9.48 4.06
C THR A 97 18.95 -8.55 5.05
N GLU A 98 20.23 -8.81 5.33
CA GLU A 98 21.07 -7.95 6.19
C GLU A 98 21.25 -6.54 5.60
N LYS A 99 21.27 -5.51 6.46
CA LYS A 99 21.33 -4.09 6.06
C LYS A 99 22.50 -3.73 5.12
N ASN A 100 23.66 -4.33 5.33
CA ASN A 100 24.86 -4.14 4.50
C ASN A 100 24.66 -4.61 3.04
N ILE A 101 23.77 -5.58 2.80
CA ILE A 101 23.50 -6.17 1.49
C ILE A 101 22.25 -5.54 0.83
N GLN A 102 21.32 -5.00 1.63
CA GLN A 102 20.07 -4.39 1.15
C GLN A 102 20.30 -3.38 0.00
N ASN A 103 21.27 -2.48 0.15
CA ASN A 103 21.55 -1.44 -0.86
C ASN A 103 22.01 -2.03 -2.20
N GLN A 104 22.86 -3.07 -2.18
CA GLN A 104 23.37 -3.70 -3.39
C GLN A 104 22.24 -4.38 -4.18
N ILE A 105 21.39 -5.11 -3.48
CA ILE A 105 20.21 -5.74 -4.09
C ILE A 105 19.22 -4.69 -4.57
N GLY A 106 19.01 -3.64 -3.78
CA GLY A 106 18.13 -2.54 -4.13
C GLY A 106 18.57 -1.80 -5.41
N SER A 107 19.86 -1.54 -5.55
CA SER A 107 20.43 -0.99 -6.79
C SER A 107 20.20 -1.92 -7.98
N PHE A 108 20.51 -3.20 -7.85
CA PHE A 108 20.28 -4.18 -8.93
C PHE A 108 18.82 -4.22 -9.39
N VAL A 109 17.86 -4.23 -8.45
CA VAL A 109 16.43 -4.22 -8.78
C VAL A 109 16.05 -2.90 -9.47
N THR A 110 16.57 -1.76 -9.00
CA THR A 110 16.29 -0.44 -9.58
C THR A 110 16.87 -0.29 -10.99
N ASP A 111 18.04 -0.87 -11.26
CA ASP A 111 18.68 -0.85 -12.58
C ASP A 111 17.97 -1.79 -13.56
N THR A 112 17.46 -2.92 -13.06
CA THR A 112 16.78 -3.95 -13.87
C THR A 112 15.35 -3.55 -14.22
N PHE A 113 14.64 -2.92 -13.28
CA PHE A 113 13.22 -2.60 -13.40
C PHE A 113 12.99 -1.10 -13.37
N LYS A 114 12.15 -0.58 -14.28
CA LYS A 114 11.74 0.83 -14.26
C LYS A 114 10.64 1.05 -13.22
N ASN A 115 10.66 2.24 -12.60
CA ASN A 115 9.64 2.71 -11.64
C ASN A 115 9.45 1.75 -10.46
N VAL A 116 10.53 1.46 -9.73
CA VAL A 116 10.50 0.51 -8.62
C VAL A 116 10.14 1.21 -7.31
N ASP A 117 9.38 0.51 -6.46
CA ASP A 117 9.23 0.84 -5.05
C ASP A 117 9.80 -0.31 -4.20
N LEU A 118 10.74 0.03 -3.31
CA LEU A 118 11.49 -0.94 -2.50
C LEU A 118 11.05 -0.87 -1.04
N ASP A 119 10.67 -2.02 -0.49
CA ASP A 119 10.44 -2.23 0.95
C ASP A 119 11.58 -3.07 1.53
N TYR A 120 12.38 -2.50 2.43
CA TYR A 120 13.51 -3.20 3.04
C TYR A 120 13.15 -3.75 4.41
N LYS A 121 13.46 -5.02 4.65
CA LYS A 121 13.29 -5.68 5.95
C LYS A 121 14.60 -6.30 6.39
N ASP A 122 14.98 -5.96 7.62
CA ASP A 122 16.15 -6.55 8.25
C ASP A 122 15.88 -8.02 8.59
N SER A 123 16.90 -8.85 8.44
CA SER A 123 16.86 -10.28 8.70
C SER A 123 18.08 -10.66 9.50
N SER A 124 17.88 -11.38 10.60
CA SER A 124 18.96 -12.00 11.36
C SER A 124 19.49 -13.28 10.72
N LYS A 125 18.88 -13.74 9.62
CA LYS A 125 19.31 -14.92 8.86
C LYS A 125 20.18 -14.50 7.70
N VAL A 126 21.23 -15.27 7.46
CA VAL A 126 22.12 -15.10 6.31
C VAL A 126 21.39 -15.61 5.06
N GLY A 127 20.61 -14.72 4.45
CA GLY A 127 19.74 -15.08 3.34
C GLY A 127 19.15 -13.87 2.65
N ILE A 128 18.66 -14.11 1.44
CA ILE A 128 18.04 -13.11 0.56
C ILE A 128 16.63 -13.61 0.24
N ASP A 129 15.62 -12.80 0.54
CA ASP A 129 14.25 -12.99 0.04
C ASP A 129 13.81 -11.72 -0.67
N VAL A 130 13.67 -11.80 -1.99
CA VAL A 130 13.16 -10.72 -2.84
C VAL A 130 11.80 -11.15 -3.38
N LYS A 131 10.77 -10.38 -3.08
CA LYS A 131 9.40 -10.66 -3.53
C LYS A 131 8.84 -9.44 -4.26
N GLY A 132 8.42 -9.60 -5.50
CA GLY A 132 7.84 -8.51 -6.29
C GLY A 132 7.36 -8.99 -7.65
N GLU A 133 6.39 -8.28 -8.24
CA GLU A 133 5.88 -8.56 -9.59
C GLU A 133 5.38 -10.00 -9.81
N GLY A 134 4.87 -10.67 -8.77
CA GLY A 134 4.47 -12.08 -8.84
C GLY A 134 5.62 -13.09 -8.75
N TYR A 135 6.86 -12.62 -8.71
CA TYR A 135 8.06 -13.43 -8.51
C TYR A 135 8.48 -13.44 -7.03
N ARG A 136 9.11 -14.55 -6.64
CA ARG A 136 9.82 -14.65 -5.37
C ARG A 136 11.16 -15.35 -5.60
N TYR A 137 12.24 -14.63 -5.33
CA TYR A 137 13.57 -15.20 -5.22
C TYR A 137 13.89 -15.38 -3.74
N LYS A 138 14.23 -16.60 -3.32
CA LYS A 138 14.62 -16.88 -1.94
C LYS A 138 15.85 -17.77 -1.92
N ARG A 139 16.90 -17.32 -1.23
CA ARG A 139 18.13 -18.08 -0.97
C ARG A 139 18.52 -17.96 0.49
N ASP A 140 18.92 -19.06 1.09
CA ASP A 140 19.20 -19.17 2.52
C ASP A 140 20.50 -19.97 2.66
N LEU A 141 21.56 -19.34 3.19
CA LEU A 141 22.88 -19.97 3.28
C LEU A 141 22.88 -21.15 4.25
N ASP A 142 22.04 -21.12 5.30
CA ASP A 142 21.90 -22.25 6.22
C ASP A 142 21.32 -23.47 5.49
N ARG A 143 20.38 -23.23 4.56
CA ARG A 143 19.81 -24.30 3.74
C ARG A 143 20.81 -24.81 2.71
N ASP A 144 21.54 -23.92 2.06
CA ASP A 144 22.56 -24.27 1.06
C ASP A 144 23.69 -25.09 1.72
N LEU A 145 24.15 -24.72 2.93
CA LEU A 145 25.16 -25.45 3.69
C LEU A 145 24.68 -26.84 4.12
N ASN A 146 23.45 -26.95 4.62
CA ASN A 146 22.88 -28.25 4.99
C ASN A 146 22.76 -29.21 3.81
N LEU A 147 22.51 -28.71 2.59
CA LEU A 147 22.46 -29.53 1.37
C LEU A 147 23.85 -29.95 0.87
N LEU A 148 24.89 -29.18 1.19
CA LEU A 148 26.26 -29.46 0.76
C LEU A 148 27.02 -30.35 1.75
N LEU A 149 26.64 -30.32 3.03
CA LEU A 149 27.34 -30.99 4.13
C LEU A 149 26.58 -32.20 4.72
N GLY A 150 25.32 -32.40 4.32
CA GLY A 150 24.48 -33.55 4.70
C GLY A 150 24.33 -34.54 3.56
#